data_AF-A0A426CG10-F1
#
_entry.id   AF-A0A426CG10-F1
#
_cell.length_a   1.000
_cell.length_b   1.000
_cell.length_c   1.000
_cell.angle_alpha   90.00
_cell.angle_beta   90.00
_cell.angle_gamma   90.00
#
_symmetry.space_group_name_H-M   'P 1'
#
loop_
_entity.id
_entity.type
_entity.pdbx_description
1 polymer ?
#
loop_
_entity_poly.entity_id
_entity_poly.type
_entity_poly.pdbx_seq_one_letter_code
_entity_poly.pdbx_strand_id
1 'polypeptide(L)' 'MKTAKFSISLTTRAAGKIRCFALRLDGERMQELPVMVKNGTLTLDIDTAALTHGPTSFFELMADRPPHRFR' A
#
# COMPACT_ATOMS: atom_id res chain seq x y z
N MET A 1 3.36 -11.72 19.87
CA MET A 1 3.46 -10.62 18.86
C MET A 1 2.05 -10.10 18.62
N LYS A 2 1.84 -8.78 18.49
CA LYS A 2 0.49 -8.22 18.28
C LYS A 2 0.17 -8.18 16.79
N THR A 3 -1.06 -8.53 16.42
CA THR A 3 -1.58 -8.50 15.05
C THR A 3 -2.84 -7.64 14.99
N ALA A 4 -3.23 -7.24 13.79
CA ALA A 4 -4.44 -6.46 13.54
C ALA A 4 -5.00 -6.78 12.16
N LYS A 5 -6.32 -6.64 12.03
CA LYS A 5 -7.02 -6.55 10.75
C LYS A 5 -7.62 -5.19 10.62
N PHE A 6 -7.39 -4.53 9.50
CA PHE A 6 -7.95 -3.20 9.26
C PHE A 6 -8.14 -2.94 7.77
N SER A 7 -9.10 -2.06 7.48
CA SER A 7 -9.37 -1.56 6.14
C SER A 7 -9.06 -0.06 6.11
N ILE A 8 -8.37 0.37 5.06
CA ILE A 8 -8.03 1.78 4.83
C ILE A 8 -8.63 2.18 3.49
N SER A 9 -9.33 3.32 3.47
CA SER A 9 -9.82 3.96 2.25
C SER A 9 -9.28 5.38 2.13
N LEU A 10 -8.66 5.69 0.99
CA LEU A 10 -8.07 7.00 0.70
C LEU A 10 -8.58 7.51 -0.64
N THR A 11 -9.08 8.75 -0.67
CA THR A 11 -9.34 9.44 -1.94
C THR A 11 -8.02 9.94 -2.52
N THR A 12 -7.76 9.64 -3.79
CA THR A 12 -6.51 10.00 -4.47
C THR A 12 -6.77 10.55 -5.86
N ARG A 13 -5.98 11.55 -6.25
CA ARG A 13 -5.92 12.08 -7.62
C ARG A 13 -4.76 11.50 -8.42
N ALA A 14 -4.04 10.51 -7.88
CA ALA A 14 -2.91 9.92 -8.56
C ALA A 14 -3.37 9.33 -9.90
N ALA A 15 -2.69 9.76 -10.97
CA ALA A 15 -2.99 9.33 -12.34
C ALA A 15 -2.25 8.05 -12.74
N GLY A 16 -1.35 7.55 -11.88
CA GLY A 16 -0.53 6.36 -12.10
C GLY A 16 -1.02 5.15 -11.31
N LYS A 17 -0.45 3.98 -11.61
CA LYS A 17 -0.68 2.76 -10.83
C LYS A 17 -0.18 2.99 -9.40
N ILE A 18 -1.03 2.68 -8.42
CA ILE A 18 -0.66 2.72 -7.00
C ILE A 18 -0.35 1.31 -6.53
N ARG A 19 0.72 1.19 -5.76
CA ARG A 19 1.20 -0.06 -5.15
C ARG A 19 1.35 0.15 -3.65
N CYS A 20 1.19 -0.92 -2.89
CA CYS A 20 1.35 -0.90 -1.43
C CYS A 20 2.36 -1.97 -1.04
N PHE A 21 3.28 -1.66 -0.14
CA PHE A 21 4.25 -2.61 0.37
C PHE A 21 4.19 -2.68 1.89
N ALA A 22 4.27 -3.88 2.46
CA ALA A 22 4.60 -4.05 3.87
C ALA A 22 6.11 -3.86 4.05
N LEU A 23 6.52 -3.14 5.09
CA LEU A 23 7.92 -2.83 5.36
C LEU A 23 8.43 -3.50 6.64
N ARG A 24 9.73 -3.80 6.66
CA ARG A 24 10.51 -4.05 7.89
C ARG A 24 10.70 -2.74 8.67
N LEU A 25 11.17 -2.86 9.92
CA LEU A 25 11.47 -1.69 10.76
C LEU A 25 12.61 -0.83 10.20
N ASP A 26 13.52 -1.42 9.42
CA ASP A 26 14.60 -0.73 8.72
C ASP A 26 14.15 -0.04 7.41
N GLY A 27 12.88 -0.18 7.03
CA GLY A 27 12.32 0.39 5.80
C GLY A 27 12.44 -0.50 4.56
N GLU A 28 13.06 -1.68 4.66
CA GLU A 28 13.10 -2.62 3.53
C GLU A 28 11.69 -3.16 3.20
N ARG A 29 11.37 -3.22 1.91
CA ARG A 29 10.11 -3.80 1.43
C ARG A 29 10.12 -5.31 1.62
N MET A 30 9.12 -5.83 2.33
CA MET A 30 8.95 -7.27 2.55
C MET A 30 8.14 -7.92 1.43
N GLN A 31 6.95 -7.39 1.16
CA GLN A 31 6.03 -7.91 0.16
C GLN A 31 5.11 -6.80 -0.37
N GLU A 32 4.69 -6.93 -1.62
CA GLU A 32 3.62 -6.11 -2.19
C GLU A 32 2.26 -6.62 -1.72
N LEU A 33 1.36 -5.70 -1.40
CA LEU A 33 -0.01 -5.97 -0.95
C LEU A 33 -1.00 -5.62 -2.07
N PRO A 34 -2.11 -6.37 -2.19
CA PRO A 34 -3.18 -6.03 -3.11
C PRO A 34 -3.73 -4.63 -2.83
N VAL A 35 -3.92 -3.86 -3.91
CA VAL A 35 -4.52 -2.53 -3.87
C VAL A 35 -5.74 -2.51 -4.78
N MET A 36 -6.89 -2.08 -4.27
CA MET A 36 -8.07 -1.85 -5.09
C MET A 36 -8.21 -0.36 -5.35
N VAL A 37 -8.33 0.05 -6.61
CA VAL A 37 -8.60 1.44 -6.98
C VAL A 37 -9.91 1.49 -7.77
N LYS A 38 -10.89 2.24 -7.27
CA LYS A 38 -12.20 2.41 -7.91
C LYS A 38 -12.67 3.85 -7.74
N ASN A 39 -13.03 4.51 -8.84
CA ASN A 39 -13.57 5.88 -8.85
C ASN A 39 -12.73 6.91 -8.06
N GLY A 40 -11.40 6.81 -8.12
CA GLY A 40 -10.49 7.71 -7.38
C GLY A 40 -10.35 7.38 -5.89
N THR A 41 -10.92 6.27 -5.42
CA THR A 41 -10.73 5.75 -4.06
C THR A 41 -9.81 4.53 -4.12
N LEU A 42 -8.75 4.58 -3.34
CA LEU A 42 -7.87 3.46 -3.04
C LEU A 42 -8.37 2.75 -1.78
N THR A 43 -8.46 1.43 -1.82
CA THR A 43 -8.84 0.58 -0.69
C THR A 43 -7.77 -0.48 -0.46
N LEU A 44 -7.41 -0.68 0.82
CA LEU A 44 -6.50 -1.70 1.31
C LEU A 44 -7.18 -2.47 2.43
N ASP A 45 -7.23 -3.79 2.31
CA ASP A 45 -7.63 -4.68 3.39
C ASP A 45 -6.40 -5.46 3.85
N ILE A 46 -5.97 -5.21 5.09
CA ILE A 46 -4.71 -5.73 5.62
C ILE A 46 -5.00 -6.60 6.84
N ASP A 47 -4.53 -7.84 6.77
CA ASP A 47 -4.44 -8.76 7.90
C ASP A 47 -2.95 -8.98 8.21
N THR A 48 -2.45 -8.35 9.26
CA THR A 48 -1.02 -8.42 9.58
C THR A 48 -0.57 -9.82 10.04
N ALA A 49 -1.51 -10.69 10.44
CA ALA A 49 -1.22 -12.07 10.75
C ALA A 49 -0.98 -12.93 9.49
N ALA A 50 -1.46 -12.49 8.32
CA ALA A 50 -1.35 -13.22 7.06
C ALA A 50 -0.11 -12.82 6.23
N LEU A 51 0.72 -11.89 6.73
CA LEU A 51 1.95 -11.47 6.05
C LEU A 51 3.01 -12.58 6.10
N THR A 52 3.61 -12.89 4.95
CA THR A 52 4.56 -13.99 4.77
C THR A 52 5.83 -13.83 5.62
N HIS A 53 6.22 -12.58 5.90
CA HIS A 53 7.45 -12.25 6.63
C HIS A 53 7.22 -11.83 8.10
N GLY A 54 6.03 -12.11 8.62
CA GLY A 54 5.60 -11.72 9.97
C GLY A 54 4.87 -10.37 10.01
N PRO A 55 4.20 -10.06 11.13
CA PRO A 55 3.40 -8.85 11.26
C PRO A 55 4.27 -7.59 11.31
N THR A 56 3.81 -6.53 10.66
CA THR A 56 4.39 -5.18 10.71
C THR A 56 3.30 -4.12 10.87
N SER A 57 3.69 -2.94 11.32
CA SER A 57 2.85 -1.73 11.35
C SER A 57 3.27 -0.70 10.29
N PHE A 58 4.29 -1.00 9.47
CA PHE A 58 4.86 -0.08 8.51
C PHE A 58 4.46 -0.47 7.08
N PHE A 59 3.93 0.50 6.34
CA PHE A 59 3.45 0.31 4.97
C PHE A 59 3.86 1.49 4.09
N GLU A 60 4.23 1.22 2.85
CA GLU A 60 4.58 2.24 1.85
C GLU A 60 3.56 2.25 0.72
N LEU A 61 3.04 3.44 0.39
CA LEU A 61 2.29 3.68 -0.84
C LEU A 61 3.21 4.28 -1.90
N MET A 62 3.31 3.62 -3.04
CA MET A 62 4.05 4.12 -4.19
C MET A 62 3.07 4.39 -5.33
N ALA A 63 3.10 5.61 -5.88
CA ALA A 63 2.43 5.93 -7.13
C ALA A 63 3.47 6.04 -8.24
N ASP A 64 3.24 5.37 -9.36
CA ASP A 64 4.07 5.58 -10.54
C ASP A 64 3.98 7.05 -10.95
N ARG A 65 5.13 7.68 -11.20
CA ARG A 65 5.18 9.05 -11.71
C ARG A 65 4.52 9.04 -13.09
N PRO A 66 3.42 9.80 -13.32
CA PRO A 66 2.88 9.92 -14.66
C PRO A 66 3.98 10.52 -15.55
N PRO A 67 4.13 10.05 -16.81
CA PRO A 67 5.10 10.63 -17.73
C PRO A 67 4.83 12.12 -17.82
N HIS A 68 5.89 12.92 -17.65
CA HIS A 68 5.83 14.38 -17.67
C HIS A 68 5.01 14.85 -18.88
N ARG A 69 3.83 15.43 -18.63
CA ARG A 69 3.21 16.33 -19.61
C ARG A 69 4.04 17.60 -19.58
N PHE A 70 5.03 17.70 -20.48
CA PHE A 70 5.54 18.99 -20.90
C PHE A 70 4.33 19.76 -21.44
N ARG A 71 3.92 20.78 -20.69
CA ARG A 71 3.10 21.87 -21.20
C ARG A 71 4.04 22.92 -21.76
#